data_AF-A0A2V9LNJ9-F1
#
_entry.id   AF-A0A2V9LNJ9-F1
#
_cell.length_a   1.000
_cell.length_b   1.000
_cell.length_c   1.000
_cell.angle_alpha   90.00
_cell.angle_beta   90.00
_cell.angle_gamma   90.00
#
_symmetry.space_group_name_H-M   'P 1'
#
loop_
_entity.id
_entity.type
_entity.pdbx_description
1 polymer ?
#
loop_
_entity_poly.entity_id
_entity_poly.type
_entity_poly.pdbx_seq_one_letter_code
_entity_poly.pdbx_strand_id
1 'polypeptide(L)'
;EPVWEDAPGWRILKVPAAGQESPLQRAKRAGELVRQILRETDFDALVVFGGDTAFGILDALGKPWILPIGEVLPGVPLAMLNLGTTRPMYLLTKAGGFGPVDVLEKLRRSLDKRGLALET
;
A
#
# COMPACT_ATOMS: atom_id res chain seq x y z
N GLU A 1 -10.49 -10.01 -12.62
CA GLU A 1 -9.27 -10.55 -11.98
C GLU A 1 -8.24 -9.46 -11.75
N PRO A 2 -7.36 -9.58 -10.74
CA PRO A 2 -6.22 -8.67 -10.57
C PRO A 2 -5.26 -8.78 -11.76
N VAL A 3 -4.72 -7.65 -12.21
CA VAL A 3 -3.63 -7.64 -13.19
C VAL A 3 -2.33 -7.38 -12.44
N TRP A 4 -1.38 -8.29 -12.55
CA TRP A 4 -0.08 -8.23 -11.88
C TRP A 4 1.01 -7.77 -12.84
N GLU A 5 1.88 -6.90 -12.34
CA GLU A 5 3.19 -6.65 -12.93
C GLU A 5 4.24 -6.95 -11.87
N ASP A 6 5.10 -7.94 -12.17
CA ASP A 6 6.19 -8.32 -11.28
C ASP A 6 7.43 -7.49 -11.60
N ALA A 7 8.07 -6.99 -10.54
CA ALA A 7 9.39 -6.38 -10.58
C ALA A 7 10.24 -6.99 -9.46
N PRO A 8 11.58 -7.01 -9.56
CA PRO A 8 12.41 -7.57 -8.49
C PRO A 8 12.07 -6.96 -7.11
N GLY A 9 11.59 -7.79 -6.19
CA GLY A 9 11.17 -7.42 -4.84
C GLY A 9 9.83 -6.70 -4.70
N TRP A 10 9.10 -6.46 -5.79
CA TRP A 10 7.85 -5.68 -5.81
C TRP A 10 6.77 -6.40 -6.61
N ARG A 11 5.53 -6.41 -6.09
CA ARG A 11 4.36 -6.89 -6.82
C ARG A 11 3.39 -5.73 -7.01
N ILE A 12 3.12 -5.37 -8.25
CA ILE A 12 2.24 -4.23 -8.58
C ILE A 12 0.86 -4.78 -8.90
N LEU A 13 -0.12 -4.41 -8.08
CA LEU A 13 -1.52 -4.72 -8.31
C LEU A 13 -2.20 -3.60 -9.08
N LYS A 14 -2.67 -3.90 -10.30
CA LYS A 14 -3.58 -3.03 -11.05
C LYS A 14 -5.02 -3.51 -10.85
N VAL A 15 -5.87 -2.62 -10.37
CA VAL A 15 -7.31 -2.87 -10.21
C VAL A 15 -8.04 -2.07 -11.30
N PRO A 16 -8.25 -2.58 -12.51
CA PRO A 16 -8.95 -1.84 -13.57
C PRO A 16 -10.41 -1.58 -13.17
N ALA A 17 -11.03 -0.53 -13.71
CA ALA A 17 -12.46 -0.28 -13.49
C ALA A 17 -13.30 -1.43 -14.08
N ALA A 18 -14.36 -1.82 -13.37
CA ALA A 18 -15.26 -2.88 -13.81
C ALA A 18 -16.59 -2.29 -14.31
N GLY A 19 -16.74 -2.08 -15.62
CA GLY A 19 -17.96 -1.50 -16.19
C GLY A 19 -18.21 -0.06 -15.71
N GLN A 20 -19.44 0.27 -15.32
CA GLN A 20 -19.83 1.58 -14.77
C GLN A 20 -19.62 1.66 -13.24
N GLU A 21 -18.45 1.25 -12.77
CA GLU A 21 -18.10 1.24 -11.35
C GLU A 21 -17.73 2.66 -10.87
N SER A 22 -18.33 3.10 -9.76
CA SER A 22 -17.94 4.37 -9.12
C SER A 22 -16.56 4.27 -8.46
N PRO A 23 -15.84 5.39 -8.26
CA PRO A 23 -14.53 5.38 -7.60
C PRO A 23 -14.53 4.68 -6.22
N LEU A 24 -15.58 4.88 -5.42
CA LEU A 24 -15.71 4.27 -4.11
C LEU A 24 -15.95 2.75 -4.19
N GLN A 25 -16.75 2.28 -5.14
CA GLN A 25 -16.93 0.84 -5.38
C GLN A 25 -15.61 0.17 -5.78
N ARG A 26 -14.84 0.84 -6.64
CA ARG A 26 -13.50 0.38 -7.03
C ARG A 26 -12.54 0.32 -5.85
N ALA A 27 -12.56 1.33 -4.98
CA ALA A 27 -11.74 1.35 -3.77
C ALA A 27 -12.10 0.20 -2.80
N LYS A 28 -13.40 -0.06 -2.59
CA LYS A 28 -13.87 -1.18 -1.77
C LYS A 28 -13.41 -2.53 -2.35
N ARG A 29 -13.55 -2.71 -3.67
CA ARG A 29 -13.10 -3.93 -4.36
C ARG A 29 -11.58 -4.10 -4.29
N ALA A 30 -10.82 -3.02 -4.44
CA ALA A 30 -9.38 -3.04 -4.25
C ALA A 30 -9.02 -3.49 -2.82
N GLY A 31 -9.74 -3.00 -1.81
CA GLY A 31 -9.56 -3.42 -0.42
C GLY A 31 -9.78 -4.91 -0.20
N GLU A 32 -10.88 -5.47 -0.72
CA GLU A 32 -11.15 -6.91 -0.63
C GLU A 32 -10.08 -7.75 -1.32
N LEU A 33 -9.62 -7.34 -2.51
CA LEU A 33 -8.53 -8.01 -3.22
C LEU A 33 -7.24 -8.00 -2.40
N VAL A 34 -6.84 -6.83 -1.88
CA VAL A 34 -5.64 -6.70 -1.05
C VAL A 34 -5.75 -7.56 0.20
N ARG A 35 -6.91 -7.59 0.87
CA ARG A 35 -7.15 -8.47 2.02
C ARG A 35 -6.96 -9.94 1.67
N GLN A 36 -7.42 -10.40 0.50
CA GLN A 36 -7.20 -11.77 0.04
C GLN A 36 -5.71 -12.05 -0.21
N ILE A 37 -5.04 -11.16 -0.92
CA ILE A 37 -3.60 -11.28 -1.22
C ILE A 37 -2.75 -11.37 0.05
N LEU A 38 -3.02 -10.51 1.04
CA LEU A 38 -2.30 -10.48 2.31
C LEU A 38 -2.54 -11.70 3.19
N ARG A 39 -3.56 -12.54 2.90
CA ARG A 39 -3.77 -13.82 3.58
C ARG A 39 -2.94 -14.96 2.99
N GLU A 40 -2.52 -14.82 1.74
CA GLU A 40 -1.84 -15.88 0.98
C GLU A 40 -0.34 -15.61 0.85
N THR A 41 0.11 -14.39 1.09
CA THR A 41 1.50 -13.99 0.92
C THR A 41 1.86 -12.92 1.95
N ASP A 42 2.99 -13.11 2.62
CA ASP A 42 3.56 -12.10 3.51
C ASP A 42 4.25 -10.99 2.73
N PHE A 43 3.95 -9.75 3.09
CA PHE A 43 4.60 -8.55 2.56
C PHE A 43 5.11 -7.68 3.70
N ASP A 44 6.25 -7.05 3.50
CA ASP A 44 6.83 -6.14 4.48
C ASP A 44 6.10 -4.80 4.49
N ALA A 45 5.65 -4.36 3.32
CA ALA A 45 5.03 -3.06 3.13
C ALA A 45 3.98 -3.06 2.02
N LEU A 46 2.97 -2.20 2.18
CA LEU A 46 1.99 -1.85 1.17
C LEU A 46 2.20 -0.40 0.74
N VAL A 47 2.34 -0.16 -0.56
CA VAL A 47 2.41 1.19 -1.13
C VAL A 47 1.10 1.48 -1.87
N VAL A 48 0.37 2.52 -1.45
CA VAL A 48 -0.94 2.87 -2.01
C VAL A 48 -0.95 4.29 -2.57
N PHE A 49 -1.41 4.42 -3.83
CA PHE A 49 -1.63 5.71 -4.47
C PHE A 49 -3.14 6.01 -4.49
N GLY A 50 -3.54 7.09 -3.81
CA GLY A 50 -4.94 7.51 -3.66
C GLY A 50 -5.47 7.31 -2.24
N GLY A 51 -6.16 8.33 -1.71
CA GLY A 51 -6.75 8.30 -0.37
C GLY A 51 -7.90 7.32 -0.25
N ASP A 52 -8.84 7.35 -1.20
CA ASP A 52 -10.01 6.45 -1.19
C ASP A 52 -9.58 4.98 -1.25
N THR A 53 -8.59 4.66 -2.07
CA THR A 53 -8.04 3.29 -2.17
C THR A 53 -7.38 2.86 -0.86
N ALA A 54 -6.56 3.73 -0.25
CA ALA A 54 -5.96 3.44 1.06
C ALA A 54 -7.03 3.21 2.13
N PHE A 55 -8.06 4.06 2.16
CA PHE A 55 -9.19 3.90 3.07
C PHE A 55 -9.96 2.59 2.83
N GLY A 56 -10.28 2.25 1.59
CA GLY A 56 -10.97 1.02 1.24
C GLY A 56 -10.19 -0.24 1.64
N ILE A 57 -8.86 -0.20 1.54
CA ILE A 57 -7.98 -1.27 2.03
C ILE A 57 -8.04 -1.37 3.55
N LEU A 58 -7.87 -0.26 4.27
CA LEU A 58 -7.91 -0.25 5.73
C LEU A 58 -9.27 -0.72 6.27
N ASP A 59 -10.37 -0.34 5.62
CA ASP A 59 -11.73 -0.80 5.96
C ASP A 59 -11.87 -2.31 5.78
N ALA A 60 -11.42 -2.86 4.64
CA ALA A 60 -11.43 -4.29 4.39
C ALA A 60 -10.53 -5.09 5.36
N LEU A 61 -9.42 -4.50 5.81
CA LEU A 61 -8.53 -5.08 6.83
C LEU A 61 -9.09 -4.98 8.26
N GLY A 62 -10.32 -4.49 8.44
CA GLY A 62 -10.95 -4.40 9.76
C GLY A 62 -10.50 -3.21 10.59
N LYS A 63 -10.03 -2.13 9.94
CA LYS A 63 -9.60 -0.86 10.57
C LYS A 63 -8.53 -1.08 11.64
N PRO A 64 -7.35 -1.58 11.24
CA PRO A 64 -6.26 -1.84 12.16
C PRO A 64 -5.78 -0.56 12.86
N TRP A 65 -5.09 -0.72 13.98
CA TRP A 65 -4.37 0.40 14.59
C TRP A 65 -3.26 0.87 13.65
N ILE A 66 -3.16 2.18 13.50
CA ILE A 66 -2.19 2.85 12.63
C ILE A 66 -1.30 3.71 13.51
N LEU A 67 0.00 3.46 13.46
CA LEU A 67 1.01 4.32 14.09
C LEU A 67 1.74 5.11 13.00
N PRO A 68 1.51 6.43 12.87
CA PRO A 68 2.31 7.27 11.99
C PRO A 68 3.77 7.29 12.46
N ILE A 69 4.71 7.03 11.55
CA ILE A 69 6.15 7.02 11.84
C ILE A 69 6.80 8.30 11.31
N GLY A 70 6.42 8.74 10.11
CA GLY A 70 7.02 9.90 9.45
C GLY A 70 6.75 9.90 7.95
N GLU A 71 7.72 10.37 7.17
CA GLU A 71 7.67 10.34 5.71
C GLU A 71 8.95 9.72 5.12
N VAL A 72 8.82 8.83 4.15
CA VAL A 72 10.00 8.25 3.44
C VAL A 72 10.53 9.22 2.38
N LEU A 73 9.60 9.94 1.75
CA LEU A 73 9.83 11.01 0.78
C LEU A 73 8.82 12.12 1.06
N PRO A 74 9.11 13.38 0.70
CA PRO A 74 8.14 14.47 0.87
C PRO A 74 6.76 14.13 0.30
N GLY A 75 5.75 14.13 1.17
CA GLY A 75 4.38 13.78 0.81
C GLY A 75 4.13 12.29 0.54
N VAL A 76 5.02 11.40 1.00
CA VAL A 76 4.84 9.94 1.09
C VAL A 76 4.92 9.52 2.56
N PRO A 77 3.79 9.59 3.30
CA PRO A 77 3.75 9.19 4.70
C PRO A 77 4.04 7.70 4.87
N LEU A 78 4.73 7.36 5.96
CA LEU A 78 4.99 6.02 6.46
C LEU A 78 4.23 5.82 7.76
N ALA A 79 3.50 4.71 7.82
CA ALA A 79 2.86 4.24 9.03
C ALA A 79 3.11 2.75 9.25
N MET A 80 2.98 2.31 10.49
CA MET A 80 2.93 0.90 10.86
C MET A 80 1.49 0.49 11.12
N LEU A 81 1.08 -0.63 10.54
CA LEU A 81 -0.21 -1.28 10.78
C LEU A 81 -0.02 -2.44 11.75
N ASN A 82 -0.83 -2.45 12.80
CA ASN A 82 -0.98 -3.62 13.65
C ASN A 82 -2.17 -4.46 13.16
N LEU A 83 -1.87 -5.54 12.43
CA LEU A 83 -2.86 -6.47 11.89
C LEU A 83 -3.19 -7.63 12.86
N GLY A 84 -2.78 -7.53 14.13
CA GLY A 84 -2.89 -8.63 15.10
C GLY A 84 -1.88 -9.76 14.88
N THR A 85 -0.86 -9.52 14.04
CA THR A 85 0.25 -10.43 13.74
C THR A 85 1.50 -10.04 14.53
N THR A 86 2.40 -11.00 14.76
CA THR A 86 3.69 -10.74 15.43
C THR A 86 4.62 -9.85 14.62
N ARG A 87 4.43 -9.83 13.30
CA ARG A 87 5.17 -8.98 12.37
C ARG A 87 4.33 -7.77 11.99
N PRO A 88 4.82 -6.54 12.20
CA PRO A 88 4.13 -5.35 11.72
C PRO A 88 4.18 -5.27 10.19
N MET A 89 3.15 -4.69 9.59
CA MET A 89 3.12 -4.34 8.17
C MET A 89 3.25 -2.84 8.01
N TYR A 90 4.08 -2.38 7.10
CA TYR A 90 4.21 -0.94 6.83
C TYR A 90 3.22 -0.48 5.75
N LEU A 91 2.66 0.71 5.93
CA LEU A 91 1.81 1.37 4.96
C LEU A 91 2.49 2.66 4.51
N LEU A 92 2.71 2.76 3.19
CA LEU A 92 3.11 3.98 2.53
C LEU A 92 1.96 4.48 1.68
N THR A 93 1.65 5.77 1.79
CA THR A 93 0.58 6.37 0.99
C THR A 93 1.09 7.52 0.16
N LYS A 94 0.44 7.78 -0.98
CA LYS A 94 0.66 8.97 -1.80
C LYS A 94 -0.67 9.44 -2.34
N ALA A 95 -0.97 10.75 -2.28
CA ALA A 95 -2.13 11.31 -2.97
C ALA A 95 -2.09 10.97 -4.47
N GLY A 96 -3.20 10.47 -5.02
CA GLY A 96 -3.29 10.04 -6.42
C GLY A 96 -3.17 11.22 -7.39
N GLY A 97 -2.42 11.05 -8.48
CA GLY A 97 -2.18 12.12 -9.47
C GLY A 97 -1.16 13.19 -9.03
N PHE A 98 -0.48 12.99 -7.88
CA PHE A 98 0.51 13.93 -7.36
C PHE A 98 1.88 13.26 -7.19
N GLY A 99 2.94 14.04 -7.40
CA GLY A 99 4.33 13.62 -7.25
C GLY A 99 5.04 13.47 -8.59
N PRO A 100 6.38 13.51 -8.61
CA PRO A 100 7.14 13.36 -9.83
C PRO A 100 7.00 11.93 -10.40
N VAL A 101 7.14 11.78 -11.72
CA VAL A 101 7.01 10.48 -12.42
C VAL A 101 7.98 9.41 -11.91
N ASP A 102 9.04 9.83 -11.22
CA ASP A 102 10.09 8.98 -10.65
C ASP A 102 9.85 8.59 -9.17
N VAL A 103 8.67 8.87 -8.60
CA VAL A 103 8.38 8.60 -7.17
C VAL A 103 8.59 7.14 -6.79
N LEU A 104 8.19 6.19 -7.65
CA LEU A 104 8.38 4.76 -7.40
C LEU A 104 9.87 4.37 -7.40
N GLU A 105 10.65 4.94 -8.32
CA GLU A 105 12.10 4.70 -8.39
C GLU A 105 12.81 5.27 -7.15
N LYS A 106 12.50 6.51 -6.78
CA LYS A 106 13.01 7.16 -5.56
C LYS A 106 12.63 6.38 -4.31
N LEU A 107 11.40 5.87 -4.25
CA LEU A 107 10.92 5.11 -3.12
C LEU A 107 11.68 3.79 -3.00
N ARG A 108 11.80 3.04 -4.10
CA ARG A 108 12.59 1.80 -4.13
C ARG A 108 14.03 2.03 -3.67
N ARG A 109 14.71 3.03 -4.24
CA ARG A 109 16.06 3.41 -3.82
C ARG A 109 16.16 3.77 -2.33
N SER A 110 15.12 4.38 -1.77
CA SER A 110 15.11 4.77 -0.36
C SER A 110 14.88 3.58 0.57
N LEU A 111 14.06 2.61 0.17
CA LEU A 111 13.80 1.39 0.92
C LEU A 111 15.00 0.42 0.86
N ASP A 112 15.62 0.26 -0.31
CA ASP A 112 16.81 -0.59 -0.49
C ASP A 112 18.00 -0.12 0.36
N LYS A 113 18.20 1.20 0.45
CA LYS A 113 19.31 1.78 1.24
C LYS A 113 19.11 1.68 2.74
N ARG A 114 17.86 1.70 3.20
CA ARG A 114 17.56 1.69 4.63
C ARG A 114 17.64 0.28 5.19
N GLY A 115 17.26 -0.74 4.42
CA GLY A 115 16.78 -1.99 4.99
C GLY A 115 15.57 -1.67 5.89
N LEU A 116 14.52 -2.48 5.91
CA LEU A 116 13.46 -2.27 6.90
C LEU A 116 13.92 -2.69 8.32
N ALA A 117 15.17 -2.40 8.69
CA ALA A 117 15.64 -2.35 10.06
C ALA A 117 15.17 -1.01 10.63
N LEU A 118 13.87 -0.93 10.89
CA LEU A 118 13.32 0.13 11.73
C LEU A 118 13.75 -0.22 13.15
N GLU A 119 14.77 0.50 13.64
CA GLU A 119 15.21 0.40 15.02
C GLU A 119 14.01 0.61 15.94
N THR A 120 13.71 -0.43 16.72
CA THR A 120 12.68 -0.48 17.75
C THR A 120 13.03 0.39 18.94
#